data_AF-A0A2V8P4F0-F1
#
_entry.id   AF-A0A2V8P4F0-F1
#
_cell.length_a   1.000
_cell.length_b   1.000
_cell.length_c   1.000
_cell.angle_alpha   90.00
_cell.angle_beta   90.00
_cell.angle_gamma   90.00
#
_symmetry.space_group_name_H-M   'P 1'
#
loop_
_entity.id
_entity.type
_entity.pdbx_description
1 polymer ?
#
loop_
_entity_poly.entity_id
_entity_poly.type
_entity_poly.pdbx_seq_one_letter_code
_entity_poly.pdbx_strand_id
1 'polypeptide(L)'
;MSIMRKLPVIGIVTLVFGYLYVLPCQAQHTLEGDWTGGIDFGREWQSINLTFKSEGATIKGTLDFPQQNRTGLALKQVIFEFPHVHIEWQGRTAVAVFDGVLEGESISGEFVQGDRKGKFGLVRTAKVNLRLNEEYSGSYQLSPDRFIDMGPIGNHLWFIDSKTRHTRFLYPSSETSFFSGPSIGIPFPVELRVTFLKNKQGKVSGLIWKENGGRPITGKRLPYNEEEVSYKYGDATVTAKLLVPATAGLHPALIDIGQGYFLGPDNGPGQYFYVRQGLAVMTPIRRTIGGSESNYLKSSFEERAREVLAGVEMLKQRRNINPRRIGLYGDSQTAWIAPLAATLSPDVGFLILRVPSALPVTENILYEIESNLRRDNFSEADITKALALRQLIHRTILTNTEWETSRLRLIGRRMKNGFLMYGPDGFLHLRFRQTRLRPKDCAIRLPTIRFLFCRRSPYRFWL
;
A
#
# COMPACT_ATOMS: atom_id res chain seq x y z
N MET A 1 6.43 77.87 -57.70
CA MET A 1 6.40 77.09 -58.96
C MET A 1 7.76 76.42 -59.13
N SER A 2 7.78 75.19 -59.63
CA SER A 2 8.97 74.35 -59.91
C SER A 2 9.56 73.58 -58.73
N ILE A 3 9.33 72.26 -58.69
CA ILE A 3 10.29 71.27 -58.15
C ILE A 3 10.28 70.03 -59.05
N MET A 4 11.48 69.67 -59.50
CA MET A 4 11.83 68.63 -60.46
C MET A 4 11.86 67.21 -59.85
N ARG A 5 11.62 66.23 -60.72
CA ARG A 5 11.92 64.79 -60.58
C ARG A 5 13.43 64.51 -60.54
N LYS A 6 13.84 63.46 -59.79
CA LYS A 6 14.55 62.24 -60.28
C LYS A 6 14.89 61.26 -59.11
N LEU A 7 14.61 59.97 -59.32
CA LEU A 7 15.01 58.77 -58.55
C LEU A 7 16.46 58.32 -58.90
N PRO A 8 17.07 57.25 -58.33
CA PRO A 8 16.85 56.49 -57.06
C PRO A 8 18.15 56.32 -56.23
N VAL A 9 18.06 55.87 -54.96
CA VAL A 9 19.22 55.46 -54.14
C VAL A 9 19.15 53.97 -53.80
N ILE A 10 20.24 53.27 -54.12
CA ILE A 10 20.58 51.89 -53.77
C ILE A 10 21.04 51.85 -52.31
N GLY A 11 20.48 50.94 -51.50
CA GLY A 11 20.90 50.67 -50.13
C GLY A 11 21.04 49.17 -49.88
N ILE A 12 22.27 48.74 -49.64
CA ILE A 12 22.72 47.37 -49.35
C ILE A 12 22.09 46.87 -48.03
N VAL A 13 21.43 45.71 -48.06
CA VAL A 13 21.04 44.98 -46.83
C VAL A 13 21.82 43.67 -46.79
N THR A 14 22.74 43.58 -45.83
CA THR A 14 23.57 42.42 -45.56
C THR A 14 22.74 41.29 -44.92
N LEU A 15 22.65 40.14 -45.59
CA LEU A 15 22.05 38.91 -45.08
C LEU A 15 23.03 38.20 -44.12
N VAL A 16 22.70 38.14 -42.83
CA VAL A 16 23.39 37.30 -41.85
C VAL A 16 22.57 36.03 -41.64
N PHE A 17 22.99 34.93 -42.27
CA PHE A 17 22.49 33.58 -42.01
C PHE A 17 23.15 33.04 -40.73
N GLY A 18 22.49 33.24 -39.58
CA GLY A 18 22.85 32.58 -38.32
C GLY A 18 22.32 31.15 -38.31
N TYR A 19 23.16 30.18 -38.67
CA TYR A 19 22.91 28.75 -38.44
C TYR A 19 23.01 28.49 -36.93
N LEU A 20 21.87 28.53 -36.23
CA LEU A 20 21.73 28.03 -34.86
C LEU A 20 21.82 26.50 -34.89
N TYR A 21 23.02 25.97 -34.76
CA TYR A 21 23.23 24.58 -34.35
C TYR A 21 22.73 24.44 -32.91
N VAL A 22 21.49 24.00 -32.75
CA VAL A 22 21.02 23.45 -31.48
C VAL A 22 21.75 22.11 -31.31
N LEU A 23 22.86 22.12 -30.57
CA LEU A 23 23.47 20.88 -30.11
C LEU A 23 22.41 20.13 -29.28
N PRO A 24 22.10 18.86 -29.60
CA PRO A 24 21.25 18.06 -28.73
C PRO A 24 21.94 17.99 -27.37
N CYS A 25 21.26 18.48 -26.34
CA CYS A 25 21.64 18.24 -24.96
C CYS A 25 21.84 16.72 -24.81
N GLN A 26 23.09 16.27 -24.67
CA GLN A 26 23.36 14.87 -24.34
C GLN A 26 22.65 14.62 -23.01
N ALA A 27 21.59 13.83 -23.05
CA ALA A 27 20.96 13.33 -21.84
C ALA A 27 22.06 12.60 -21.06
N GLN A 28 22.49 13.17 -19.94
CA GLN A 28 23.51 12.55 -19.11
C GLN A 28 22.90 11.26 -18.54
N HIS A 29 23.28 10.11 -19.10
CA HIS A 29 22.87 8.81 -18.60
C HIS A 29 23.48 8.65 -17.21
N THR A 30 22.64 8.81 -16.18
CA THR A 30 23.07 8.75 -14.78
C THR A 30 22.40 7.59 -14.06
N LEU A 31 23.15 6.92 -13.19
CA LEU A 31 22.63 5.91 -12.28
C LEU A 31 22.04 6.54 -11.01
N GLU A 32 22.39 7.80 -10.69
CA GLU A 32 22.00 8.51 -9.48
C GLU A 32 20.47 8.61 -9.33
N GLY A 33 19.98 8.43 -8.11
CA GLY A 33 18.55 8.51 -7.78
C GLY A 33 18.01 7.23 -7.15
N ASP A 34 16.69 7.14 -7.08
CA ASP A 34 15.96 6.03 -6.47
C ASP A 34 15.39 5.10 -7.54
N TRP A 35 15.41 3.80 -7.24
CA TRP A 35 15.01 2.73 -8.13
C TRP A 35 14.19 1.71 -7.36
N THR A 36 13.10 1.23 -7.97
CA THR A 36 12.23 0.19 -7.38
C THR A 36 12.06 -0.96 -8.35
N GLY A 37 11.99 -2.17 -7.83
CA GLY A 37 11.96 -3.36 -8.66
C GLY A 37 11.90 -4.65 -7.88
N GLY A 38 12.45 -5.67 -8.50
CA GLY A 38 12.54 -6.98 -7.87
C GLY A 38 13.40 -7.96 -8.65
N ILE A 39 13.61 -9.09 -8.00
CA ILE A 39 14.31 -10.26 -8.54
C ILE A 39 13.26 -11.35 -8.74
N ASP A 40 13.20 -11.87 -9.95
CA ASP A 40 12.37 -12.99 -10.36
C ASP A 40 13.16 -14.29 -10.28
N PHE A 41 12.75 -15.17 -9.37
CA PHE A 41 13.22 -16.55 -9.25
C PHE A 41 12.26 -17.55 -9.91
N GLY A 42 11.36 -17.09 -10.78
CA GLY A 42 10.35 -17.86 -11.52
C GLY A 42 9.08 -18.16 -10.73
N ARG A 43 9.22 -18.57 -9.45
CA ARG A 43 8.08 -18.81 -8.53
C ARG A 43 7.97 -17.80 -7.40
N GLU A 44 9.00 -16.98 -7.23
CA GLU A 44 9.11 -16.01 -6.13
C GLU A 44 9.59 -14.68 -6.71
N TRP A 45 8.87 -13.60 -6.42
CA TRP A 45 9.29 -12.24 -6.69
C TRP A 45 9.78 -11.58 -5.40
N GLN A 46 11.07 -11.29 -5.33
CA GLN A 46 11.69 -10.59 -4.22
C GLN A 46 11.76 -9.10 -4.55
N SER A 47 10.92 -8.28 -3.91
CA SER A 47 10.97 -6.82 -4.08
C SER A 47 12.26 -6.26 -3.50
N ILE A 48 12.85 -5.30 -4.23
CA ILE A 48 14.03 -4.54 -3.83
C ILE A 48 13.87 -3.05 -4.17
N ASN A 49 14.48 -2.18 -3.37
CA ASN A 49 14.72 -0.79 -3.73
C ASN A 49 16.21 -0.50 -3.68
N LEU A 50 16.69 0.30 -4.62
CA LEU A 50 18.08 0.74 -4.68
C LEU A 50 18.11 2.27 -4.74
N THR A 51 19.02 2.86 -3.97
CA THR A 51 19.31 4.29 -4.06
C THR A 51 20.78 4.46 -4.38
N PHE A 52 21.10 5.25 -5.39
CA PHE A 52 22.47 5.58 -5.78
C PHE A 52 22.75 7.07 -5.58
N LYS A 53 23.95 7.38 -5.13
CA LYS A 53 24.46 8.75 -4.97
C LYS A 53 25.87 8.84 -5.53
N SER A 54 26.12 9.89 -6.29
CA SER A 54 27.45 10.20 -6.81
C SER A 54 28.30 10.87 -5.73
N GLU A 55 29.49 10.34 -5.47
CA GLU A 55 30.50 10.93 -4.58
C GLU A 55 31.80 11.09 -5.38
N GLY A 56 31.97 12.26 -6.00
CA GLY A 56 33.07 12.52 -6.93
C GLY A 56 32.98 11.62 -8.17
N ALA A 57 34.02 10.83 -8.41
CA ALA A 57 34.07 9.84 -9.50
C ALA A 57 33.49 8.46 -9.13
N THR A 58 33.07 8.28 -7.87
CA THR A 58 32.56 7.00 -7.37
C THR A 58 31.05 7.05 -7.16
N ILE A 59 30.37 5.91 -7.32
CA ILE A 59 28.95 5.77 -7.03
C ILE A 59 28.81 4.91 -5.77
N LYS A 60 28.10 5.43 -4.77
CA LYS A 60 27.66 4.65 -3.62
C LYS A 60 26.18 4.35 -3.73
N GLY A 61 25.73 3.32 -3.03
CA GLY A 61 24.30 3.07 -2.92
C GLY A 61 23.90 2.18 -1.76
N THR A 62 22.59 2.10 -1.58
CA THR A 62 21.94 1.29 -0.56
C THR A 62 20.87 0.41 -1.19
N LEU A 63 20.68 -0.77 -0.61
CA LEU A 63 19.68 -1.76 -0.98
C LEU A 63 18.69 -1.96 0.17
N ASP A 64 17.41 -1.97 -0.17
CA ASP A 64 16.32 -2.34 0.73
C ASP A 64 15.64 -3.62 0.25
N PHE A 65 15.21 -4.44 1.21
CA PHE A 65 14.30 -5.57 1.01
C PHE A 65 13.00 -5.27 1.77
N PRO A 66 12.02 -4.59 1.15
CA PRO A 66 10.80 -4.16 1.83
C PRO A 66 10.02 -5.30 2.47
N GLN A 67 9.88 -6.43 1.77
CA GLN A 67 9.20 -7.63 2.28
C GLN A 67 9.88 -8.27 3.51
N GLN A 68 11.14 -7.90 3.79
CA GLN A 68 11.91 -8.40 4.93
C GLN A 68 12.10 -7.33 6.02
N ASN A 69 11.55 -6.12 5.86
CA ASN A 69 11.81 -4.96 6.73
C ASN A 69 13.31 -4.70 6.96
N ARG A 70 14.11 -4.84 5.91
CA ARG A 70 15.55 -4.54 5.95
C ARG A 70 15.84 -3.38 5.03
N THR A 71 16.37 -2.30 5.57
CA THR A 71 16.60 -1.05 4.84
C THR A 71 18.02 -0.53 5.07
N GLY A 72 18.51 0.30 4.16
CA GLY A 72 19.79 0.99 4.26
C GLY A 72 21.00 0.06 4.16
N LEU A 73 20.89 -1.08 3.48
CA LEU A 73 22.01 -2.02 3.37
C LEU A 73 23.03 -1.46 2.38
N ALA A 74 24.23 -1.10 2.85
CA ALA A 74 25.27 -0.56 1.99
C ALA A 74 25.68 -1.56 0.89
N LEU A 75 25.75 -1.07 -0.34
CA LEU A 75 26.31 -1.82 -1.46
C LEU A 75 27.84 -1.92 -1.30
N LYS A 76 28.40 -3.06 -1.66
CA LYS A 76 29.84 -3.32 -1.62
C LYS A 76 30.55 -2.63 -2.78
N GLN A 77 29.95 -2.68 -3.96
CA GLN A 77 30.50 -2.11 -5.19
C GLN A 77 29.39 -1.70 -6.14
N VAL A 78 29.57 -0.57 -6.82
CA VAL A 78 28.73 -0.12 -7.91
C VAL A 78 29.66 0.37 -9.02
N ILE A 79 29.66 -0.32 -10.15
CA ILE A 79 30.35 0.10 -11.37
C ILE A 79 29.27 0.45 -12.39
N PHE A 80 29.42 1.60 -13.02
CA PHE A 80 28.55 2.04 -14.09
C PHE A 80 29.38 2.49 -15.29
N GLU A 81 29.29 1.72 -16.36
CA GLU A 81 29.93 1.98 -17.65
C GLU A 81 28.84 1.86 -18.71
N PHE A 82 28.22 3.00 -19.06
CA PHE A 82 27.01 3.02 -19.87
C PHE A 82 27.11 2.11 -21.13
N PRO A 83 26.11 1.24 -21.38
CA PRO A 83 24.86 1.07 -20.63
C PRO A 83 24.95 0.05 -19.48
N HIS A 84 26.11 -0.52 -19.19
CA HIS A 84 26.29 -1.59 -18.23
C HIS A 84 26.33 -1.10 -16.78
N VAL A 85 25.62 -1.82 -15.92
CA VAL A 85 25.57 -1.59 -14.47
C VAL A 85 25.96 -2.89 -13.79
N HIS A 86 26.96 -2.82 -12.92
CA HIS A 86 27.39 -3.92 -12.06
C HIS A 86 27.26 -3.51 -10.60
N ILE A 87 26.51 -4.29 -9.81
CA ILE A 87 26.28 -4.01 -8.39
C ILE A 87 26.63 -5.25 -7.56
N GLU A 88 27.43 -5.07 -6.52
CA GLU A 88 27.67 -6.09 -5.51
C GLU A 88 27.05 -5.70 -4.17
N TRP A 89 26.42 -6.66 -3.51
CA TRP A 89 25.96 -6.54 -2.11
C TRP A 89 26.38 -7.75 -1.28
N GLN A 90 26.91 -7.50 -0.08
CA GLN A 90 27.30 -8.59 0.83
C GLN A 90 26.07 -9.18 1.52
N GLY A 91 25.61 -10.33 1.03
CA GLY A 91 24.61 -11.14 1.71
C GLY A 91 25.19 -11.92 2.90
N ARG A 92 24.31 -12.62 3.63
CA ARG A 92 24.70 -13.42 4.80
C ARG A 92 25.59 -14.62 4.45
N THR A 93 25.39 -15.19 3.27
CA THR A 93 26.02 -16.46 2.86
C THR A 93 26.96 -16.30 1.66
N ALA A 94 26.69 -15.33 0.79
CA ALA A 94 27.49 -15.06 -0.39
C ALA A 94 27.29 -13.60 -0.83
N VAL A 95 28.25 -13.10 -1.62
CA VAL A 95 28.08 -11.85 -2.38
C VAL A 95 26.94 -12.05 -3.37
N ALA A 96 26.02 -11.10 -3.39
CA ALA A 96 25.00 -10.97 -4.41
C ALA A 96 25.52 -10.03 -5.50
N VAL A 97 25.42 -10.45 -6.75
CA VAL A 97 25.84 -9.70 -7.94
C VAL A 97 24.61 -9.43 -8.80
N PHE A 98 24.48 -8.19 -9.25
CA PHE A 98 23.49 -7.75 -10.23
C PHE A 98 24.25 -7.20 -11.44
N ASP A 99 24.17 -7.91 -12.56
CA ASP A 99 24.76 -7.49 -13.84
C ASP A 99 23.63 -7.14 -14.79
N GLY A 100 23.53 -5.87 -15.18
CA GLY A 100 22.42 -5.40 -16.00
C GLY A 100 22.78 -4.30 -16.98
N VAL A 101 21.77 -3.93 -17.76
CA VAL A 101 21.83 -2.90 -18.78
C VAL A 101 20.79 -1.83 -18.46
N LEU A 102 21.22 -0.57 -18.50
CA LEU A 102 20.38 0.61 -18.39
C LEU A 102 19.79 0.95 -19.76
N GLU A 103 18.46 0.90 -19.85
CA GLU A 103 17.69 1.31 -21.03
C GLU A 103 16.63 2.34 -20.62
N GLY A 104 16.85 3.59 -20.99
CA GLY A 104 15.98 4.71 -20.58
C GLY A 104 15.90 4.84 -19.06
N GLU A 105 14.71 4.58 -18.51
CA GLU A 105 14.40 4.68 -17.07
C GLU A 105 14.34 3.31 -16.38
N SER A 106 14.95 2.29 -16.97
CA SER A 106 14.92 0.92 -16.43
C SER A 106 16.28 0.25 -16.51
N ILE A 107 16.59 -0.57 -15.50
CA ILE A 107 17.78 -1.43 -15.47
C ILE A 107 17.27 -2.86 -15.39
N SER A 108 17.78 -3.74 -16.24
CA SER A 108 17.44 -5.16 -16.18
C SER A 108 18.62 -6.05 -16.50
N GLY A 109 18.61 -7.26 -15.97
CA GLY A 109 19.69 -8.22 -16.18
C GLY A 109 19.62 -9.43 -15.28
N GLU A 110 20.78 -10.00 -14.99
CA GLU A 110 20.95 -11.24 -14.25
C GLU A 110 21.38 -10.98 -12.81
N PHE A 111 20.83 -11.77 -11.89
CA PHE A 111 21.15 -11.77 -10.48
C PHE A 111 21.75 -13.12 -10.09
N VAL A 112 22.85 -13.09 -9.33
CA VAL A 112 23.50 -14.29 -8.79
C VAL A 112 23.89 -14.08 -7.33
N GLN A 113 23.57 -15.06 -6.47
CA GLN A 113 24.05 -15.11 -5.09
C GLN A 113 24.29 -16.56 -4.66
N GLY A 114 25.55 -16.99 -4.65
CA GLY A 114 25.89 -18.41 -4.48
C GLY A 114 25.21 -19.23 -5.57
N ASP A 115 24.43 -20.25 -5.18
CA ASP A 115 23.68 -21.09 -6.12
C ASP A 115 22.35 -20.47 -6.60
N ARG A 116 21.90 -19.38 -5.98
CA ARG A 116 20.65 -18.72 -6.39
C ARG A 116 20.92 -17.85 -7.62
N LYS A 117 20.15 -18.08 -8.68
CA LYS A 117 20.16 -17.26 -9.91
C LYS A 117 18.75 -16.80 -10.25
N GLY A 118 18.61 -15.63 -10.83
CA GLY A 118 17.33 -15.08 -11.27
C GLY A 118 17.53 -13.88 -12.17
N LYS A 119 16.44 -13.33 -12.70
CA LYS A 119 16.48 -12.06 -13.43
C LYS A 119 16.07 -10.94 -12.52
N PHE A 120 16.60 -9.74 -12.72
CA PHE A 120 16.13 -8.56 -12.00
C PHE A 120 15.70 -7.47 -12.97
N GLY A 121 14.81 -6.62 -12.48
CA GLY A 121 14.36 -5.43 -13.18
C GLY A 121 14.07 -4.32 -12.19
N LEU A 122 14.54 -3.12 -12.52
CA LEU A 122 14.41 -1.90 -11.75
C LEU A 122 13.85 -0.80 -12.65
N VAL A 123 13.04 0.08 -12.07
CA VAL A 123 12.53 1.29 -12.72
C VAL A 123 12.84 2.47 -11.83
N ARG A 124 13.30 3.56 -12.43
CA ARG A 124 13.58 4.80 -11.70
C ARG A 124 12.30 5.36 -11.09
N THR A 125 12.40 5.84 -9.85
CA THR A 125 11.32 6.53 -9.15
C THR A 125 11.74 7.92 -8.71
N ALA A 126 10.75 8.80 -8.54
CA ALA A 126 10.92 10.11 -7.96
C ALA A 126 10.43 10.12 -6.51
N LYS A 127 11.17 10.79 -5.63
CA LYS A 127 10.65 11.17 -4.31
C LYS A 127 9.69 12.33 -4.49
N VAL A 128 8.42 12.10 -4.15
CA VAL A 128 7.34 13.09 -4.27
C VAL A 128 6.63 13.30 -2.94
N ASN A 129 5.96 14.44 -2.79
CA ASN A 129 5.12 14.71 -1.62
C ASN A 129 3.92 13.76 -1.61
N LEU A 130 3.72 13.02 -0.51
CA LEU A 130 2.63 12.05 -0.37
C LEU A 130 1.23 12.69 -0.46
N ARG A 131 1.09 14.00 -0.21
CA ARG A 131 -0.17 14.74 -0.43
C ARG A 131 -0.66 14.69 -1.88
N LEU A 132 0.24 14.42 -2.84
CA LEU A 132 -0.16 14.21 -4.23
C LEU A 132 -1.07 12.98 -4.39
N ASN A 133 -0.91 11.96 -3.54
CA ASN A 133 -1.79 10.79 -3.59
C ASN A 133 -3.24 11.22 -3.32
N GLU A 134 -3.48 12.03 -2.29
CA GLU A 134 -4.81 12.60 -2.02
C GLU A 134 -5.28 13.52 -3.16
N GLU A 135 -4.39 14.39 -3.67
CA GLU A 135 -4.73 15.33 -4.76
C GLU A 135 -5.22 14.60 -6.03
N TYR A 136 -4.58 13.49 -6.37
CA TYR A 136 -4.87 12.67 -7.56
C TYR A 136 -5.96 11.63 -7.34
N SER A 137 -6.43 11.44 -6.11
CA SER A 137 -7.48 10.47 -5.80
C SER A 137 -8.83 10.85 -6.42
N GLY A 138 -9.59 9.87 -6.89
CA GLY A 138 -10.85 10.12 -7.58
C GLY A 138 -11.17 9.07 -8.65
N SER A 139 -12.27 9.31 -9.34
CA SER A 139 -12.66 8.54 -10.51
C SER A 139 -12.33 9.30 -11.80
N TYR A 140 -11.77 8.60 -12.77
CA TYR A 140 -11.40 9.12 -14.08
C TYR A 140 -12.10 8.32 -15.17
N GLN A 141 -12.81 8.99 -16.07
CA GLN A 141 -13.48 8.36 -17.19
C GLN A 141 -12.59 8.39 -18.43
N LEU A 142 -12.22 7.22 -18.96
CA LEU A 142 -11.40 7.08 -20.18
C LEU A 142 -12.27 6.93 -21.44
N SER A 143 -13.42 6.29 -21.31
CA SER A 143 -14.44 6.11 -22.34
C SER A 143 -15.82 6.01 -21.70
N PRO A 144 -16.94 5.99 -22.45
CA PRO A 144 -18.28 5.85 -21.87
C PRO A 144 -18.43 4.64 -20.91
N ASP A 145 -17.68 3.56 -21.16
CA ASP A 145 -17.72 2.27 -20.45
C ASP A 145 -16.47 1.95 -19.60
N ARG A 146 -15.44 2.82 -19.58
CA ARG A 146 -14.17 2.56 -18.87
C ARG A 146 -13.84 3.67 -17.88
N PHE A 147 -13.69 3.28 -16.62
CA PHE A 147 -13.37 4.15 -15.50
C PHE A 147 -12.16 3.61 -14.75
N ILE A 148 -11.33 4.53 -14.27
CA ILE A 148 -10.24 4.26 -13.34
C ILE A 148 -10.60 4.92 -12.02
N ASP A 149 -10.86 4.12 -10.99
CA ASP A 149 -11.06 4.60 -9.64
C ASP A 149 -9.74 4.45 -8.89
N MET A 150 -9.25 5.51 -8.24
CA MET A 150 -7.97 5.50 -7.55
C MET A 150 -8.00 6.24 -6.22
N GLY A 151 -7.25 5.73 -5.24
CA GLY A 151 -7.12 6.35 -3.93
C GLY A 151 -5.80 5.99 -3.25
N PRO A 152 -5.47 6.63 -2.11
CA PRO A 152 -4.23 6.37 -1.41
C PRO A 152 -4.31 5.04 -0.64
N ILE A 153 -3.19 4.31 -0.62
CA ILE A 153 -2.95 3.21 0.33
C ILE A 153 -1.48 3.25 0.78
N GLY A 154 -1.27 3.60 2.05
CA GLY A 154 0.07 3.89 2.56
C GLY A 154 0.77 4.93 1.67
N ASN A 155 1.94 4.59 1.15
CA ASN A 155 2.74 5.51 0.34
C ASN A 155 2.42 5.50 -1.16
N HIS A 156 1.42 4.72 -1.59
CA HIS A 156 1.11 4.52 -3.00
C HIS A 156 -0.29 5.01 -3.38
N LEU A 157 -0.45 5.36 -4.66
CA LEU A 157 -1.75 5.42 -5.30
C LEU A 157 -2.13 4.03 -5.80
N TRP A 158 -3.30 3.55 -5.42
CA TRP A 158 -3.86 2.29 -5.87
C TRP A 158 -5.07 2.56 -6.77
N PHE A 159 -5.09 1.97 -7.96
CA PHE A 159 -6.23 2.05 -8.88
C PHE A 159 -6.89 0.69 -9.16
N ILE A 160 -8.15 0.77 -9.58
CA ILE A 160 -8.92 -0.31 -10.21
C ILE A 160 -9.42 0.19 -11.57
N ASP A 161 -9.21 -0.61 -12.61
CA ASP A 161 -9.77 -0.39 -13.95
C ASP A 161 -11.08 -1.16 -14.12
N SER A 162 -12.18 -0.47 -14.42
CA SER A 162 -13.50 -1.08 -14.55
C SER A 162 -13.61 -2.07 -15.70
N LYS A 163 -12.78 -1.93 -16.75
CA LYS A 163 -12.85 -2.73 -17.98
C LYS A 163 -11.93 -3.95 -17.92
N THR A 164 -10.67 -3.75 -17.54
CA THR A 164 -9.68 -4.83 -17.46
C THR A 164 -9.68 -5.55 -16.12
N ARG A 165 -10.31 -4.96 -15.09
CA ARG A 165 -10.24 -5.40 -13.69
C ARG A 165 -8.82 -5.38 -13.09
N HIS A 166 -7.86 -4.79 -13.81
CA HIS A 166 -6.52 -4.61 -13.30
C HIS A 166 -6.54 -3.75 -12.04
N THR A 167 -5.79 -4.21 -11.06
CA THR A 167 -5.71 -3.66 -9.71
C THR A 167 -4.22 -3.54 -9.39
N ARG A 168 -3.65 -2.32 -9.44
CA ARG A 168 -2.20 -2.12 -9.38
C ARG A 168 -1.83 -0.83 -8.64
N PHE A 169 -0.57 -0.72 -8.22
CA PHE A 169 -0.02 0.53 -7.67
C PHE A 169 0.55 1.42 -8.77
N LEU A 170 0.44 2.73 -8.57
CA LEU A 170 1.16 3.75 -9.33
C LEU A 170 2.41 4.16 -8.55
N TYR A 171 3.55 4.11 -9.25
CA TYR A 171 4.84 4.53 -8.76
C TYR A 171 5.21 5.88 -9.39
N PRO A 172 5.64 6.88 -8.61
CA PRO A 172 5.97 8.19 -9.14
C PRO A 172 7.26 8.14 -9.96
N SER A 173 7.22 8.71 -11.17
CA SER A 173 8.42 9.07 -11.96
C SER A 173 8.69 10.58 -11.94
N SER A 174 7.68 11.38 -11.59
CA SER A 174 7.78 12.82 -11.31
C SER A 174 6.56 13.25 -10.47
N GLU A 175 6.43 14.54 -10.15
CA GLU A 175 5.24 15.05 -9.45
C GLU A 175 3.92 14.86 -10.23
N THR A 176 3.98 14.71 -11.56
CA THR A 176 2.80 14.58 -12.42
C THR A 176 2.73 13.27 -13.18
N SER A 177 3.83 12.53 -13.27
CA SER A 177 3.90 11.29 -14.05
C SER A 177 4.20 10.10 -13.17
N PHE A 178 3.48 9.02 -13.42
CA PHE A 178 3.52 7.77 -12.70
C PHE A 178 3.59 6.60 -13.68
N PHE A 179 3.99 5.44 -13.17
CA PHE A 179 4.00 4.19 -13.93
C PHE A 179 3.48 3.03 -13.11
N SER A 180 3.15 1.93 -13.78
CA SER A 180 2.79 0.66 -13.15
C SER A 180 3.34 -0.50 -13.97
N GLY A 181 3.70 -1.59 -13.28
CA GLY A 181 4.04 -2.84 -13.94
C GLY A 181 2.86 -3.79 -14.07
N PRO A 182 3.08 -5.11 -14.18
CA PRO A 182 2.04 -6.08 -14.53
C PRO A 182 1.05 -6.41 -13.41
N SER A 183 1.43 -6.21 -12.15
CA SER A 183 0.60 -6.62 -11.00
C SER A 183 0.83 -5.71 -9.79
N ILE A 184 0.01 -5.90 -8.75
CA ILE A 184 0.16 -5.20 -7.48
C ILE A 184 1.54 -5.47 -6.87
N GLY A 185 2.26 -4.41 -6.50
CA GLY A 185 3.62 -4.53 -5.94
C GLY A 185 4.71 -4.93 -6.95
N ILE A 186 4.39 -5.06 -8.24
CA ILE A 186 5.36 -5.40 -9.30
C ILE A 186 5.53 -4.20 -10.24
N PRO A 187 6.59 -3.38 -10.08
CA PRO A 187 6.81 -2.17 -10.87
C PRO A 187 7.45 -2.42 -12.24
N PHE A 188 8.03 -3.60 -12.48
CA PHE A 188 8.76 -3.96 -13.70
C PHE A 188 8.21 -5.27 -14.32
N PRO A 189 8.14 -5.39 -15.66
CA PRO A 189 8.38 -4.35 -16.66
C PRO A 189 7.31 -3.27 -16.61
N VAL A 190 7.63 -2.05 -17.07
CA VAL A 190 6.63 -0.96 -17.13
C VAL A 190 5.60 -1.27 -18.20
N GLU A 191 4.35 -1.43 -17.81
CA GLU A 191 3.23 -1.72 -18.72
C GLU A 191 2.26 -0.53 -18.88
N LEU A 192 2.31 0.41 -17.95
CA LEU A 192 1.40 1.53 -17.89
C LEU A 192 2.16 2.79 -17.49
N ARG A 193 1.88 3.89 -18.18
CA ARG A 193 2.27 5.24 -17.78
C ARG A 193 1.03 6.12 -17.64
N VAL A 194 1.00 6.91 -16.59
CA VAL A 194 -0.09 7.83 -16.26
C VAL A 194 0.48 9.21 -16.05
N THR A 195 -0.05 10.22 -16.73
CA THR A 195 0.32 11.62 -16.50
C THR A 195 -0.90 12.40 -16.06
N PHE A 196 -0.90 12.95 -14.85
CA PHE A 196 -2.00 13.76 -14.33
C PHE A 196 -2.00 15.14 -14.96
N LEU A 197 -3.20 15.61 -15.29
CA LEU A 197 -3.44 16.90 -15.92
C LEU A 197 -4.04 17.86 -14.89
N LYS A 198 -3.47 19.07 -14.78
CA LYS A 198 -4.00 20.16 -13.97
C LYS A 198 -4.59 21.25 -14.89
N ASN A 199 -5.66 21.91 -14.45
CA ASN A 199 -6.23 23.06 -15.15
C ASN A 199 -5.43 24.34 -14.87
N LYS A 200 -5.86 25.48 -15.44
CA LYS A 200 -5.20 26.79 -15.25
C LYS A 200 -5.15 27.25 -13.78
N GLN A 201 -6.02 26.72 -12.92
CA GLN A 201 -6.07 26.99 -11.49
C GLN A 201 -5.23 26.01 -10.66
N GLY A 202 -4.46 25.12 -11.31
CA GLY A 202 -3.65 24.12 -10.63
C GLY A 202 -4.44 22.93 -10.07
N LYS A 203 -5.75 22.84 -10.33
CA LYS A 203 -6.59 21.71 -9.88
C LYS A 203 -6.53 20.57 -10.90
N VAL A 204 -6.34 19.34 -10.42
CA VAL A 204 -6.36 18.14 -11.26
C VAL A 204 -7.70 18.01 -11.98
N SER A 205 -7.64 17.94 -13.32
CA SER A 205 -8.80 17.90 -14.23
C SER A 205 -8.94 16.57 -14.95
N GLY A 206 -7.87 15.77 -15.00
CA GLY A 206 -7.86 14.52 -15.74
C GLY A 206 -6.50 13.84 -15.71
N LEU A 207 -6.31 12.89 -16.62
CA LEU A 207 -5.05 12.18 -16.80
C LEU A 207 -4.86 11.76 -18.25
N ILE A 208 -3.62 11.42 -18.62
CA ILE A 208 -3.29 10.69 -19.83
C ILE A 208 -2.94 9.27 -19.41
N TRP A 209 -3.67 8.29 -19.94
CA TRP A 209 -3.50 6.86 -19.71
C TRP A 209 -2.80 6.23 -20.91
N LYS A 210 -1.59 5.70 -20.74
CA LYS A 210 -0.80 5.09 -21.82
C LYS A 210 -0.36 3.69 -21.44
N GLU A 211 -1.05 2.71 -21.99
CA GLU A 211 -0.69 1.29 -21.90
C GLU A 211 0.45 0.96 -22.88
N ASN A 212 1.24 -0.06 -22.57
CA ASN A 212 2.33 -0.48 -23.44
C ASN A 212 1.80 -0.91 -24.83
N GLY A 213 2.43 -0.42 -25.89
CA GLY A 213 1.96 -0.59 -27.28
C GLY A 213 0.65 0.12 -27.63
N GLY A 214 -0.05 0.72 -26.64
CA GLY A 214 -1.31 1.42 -26.83
C GLY A 214 -1.14 2.90 -27.16
N ARG A 215 -2.16 3.48 -27.82
CA ARG A 215 -2.25 4.95 -27.98
C ARG A 215 -2.61 5.59 -26.63
N PRO A 216 -2.07 6.78 -26.31
CA PRO A 216 -2.48 7.52 -25.13
C PRO A 216 -3.97 7.87 -25.16
N ILE A 217 -4.68 7.69 -24.04
CA ILE A 217 -6.09 8.03 -23.87
C ILE A 217 -6.20 9.12 -22.81
N THR A 218 -6.84 10.24 -23.15
CA THR A 218 -7.11 11.30 -22.18
C THR A 218 -8.36 10.96 -21.37
N GLY A 219 -8.19 10.81 -20.06
CA GLY A 219 -9.26 10.61 -19.10
C GLY A 219 -9.69 11.90 -18.42
N LYS A 220 -11.00 12.09 -18.22
CA LYS A 220 -11.57 13.22 -17.47
C LYS A 220 -11.83 12.83 -16.02
N ARG A 221 -11.43 13.67 -15.05
CA ARG A 221 -11.78 13.47 -13.64
C ARG A 221 -13.27 13.75 -13.44
N LEU A 222 -13.96 12.85 -12.74
CA LEU A 222 -15.37 12.99 -12.41
C LEU A 222 -15.55 13.85 -11.14
N PRO A 223 -16.58 14.70 -11.08
CA PRO A 223 -16.82 15.57 -9.94
C PRO A 223 -17.46 14.81 -8.76
N TYR A 224 -17.05 15.20 -7.56
CA TYR A 224 -17.69 14.84 -6.29
C TYR A 224 -17.49 16.00 -5.31
N ASN A 225 -18.31 16.07 -4.27
CA ASN A 225 -18.12 16.97 -3.16
C ASN A 225 -17.42 16.23 -2.02
N GLU A 226 -16.51 16.90 -1.33
CA GLU A 226 -15.78 16.37 -0.18
C GLU A 226 -15.98 17.31 1.00
N GLU A 227 -16.33 16.74 2.15
CA GLU A 227 -16.55 17.46 3.40
C GLU A 227 -15.85 16.72 4.54
N GLU A 228 -15.25 17.46 5.47
CA GLU A 228 -14.93 16.92 6.78
C GLU A 228 -16.14 17.11 7.69
N VAL A 229 -16.63 16.02 8.27
CA VAL A 229 -17.78 16.00 9.17
C VAL A 229 -17.37 15.41 10.52
N SER A 230 -18.15 15.70 11.57
CA SER A 230 -17.88 15.14 12.89
C SER A 230 -19.18 14.77 13.61
N TYR A 231 -19.11 13.72 14.42
CA TYR A 231 -20.21 13.27 15.27
C TYR A 231 -19.70 12.83 16.65
N LYS A 232 -20.63 12.72 17.62
CA LYS A 232 -20.33 12.35 19.00
C LYS A 232 -20.78 10.92 19.30
N TYR A 233 -20.02 10.23 20.15
CA TYR A 233 -20.40 8.96 20.76
C TYR A 233 -19.85 8.90 22.19
N GLY A 234 -20.73 9.04 23.19
CA GLY A 234 -20.30 9.29 24.58
C GLY A 234 -19.41 10.53 24.66
N ASP A 235 -18.25 10.40 25.30
CA ASP A 235 -17.24 11.46 25.41
C ASP A 235 -16.35 11.60 24.17
N ALA A 236 -16.49 10.70 23.20
CA ALA A 236 -15.68 10.69 22.00
C ALA A 236 -16.25 11.62 20.90
N THR A 237 -15.35 12.23 20.14
CA THR A 237 -15.64 12.91 18.88
C THR A 237 -14.99 12.13 17.75
N VAL A 238 -15.78 11.71 16.78
CA VAL A 238 -15.28 11.07 15.57
C VAL A 238 -15.32 12.08 14.44
N THR A 239 -14.16 12.35 13.84
CA THR A 239 -14.03 13.08 12.58
C THR A 239 -14.05 12.08 11.44
N ALA A 240 -14.80 12.38 10.39
CA ALA A 240 -14.92 11.56 9.19
C ALA A 240 -14.80 12.40 7.92
N LYS A 241 -14.31 11.79 6.86
CA LYS A 241 -14.38 12.32 5.49
C LYS A 241 -15.70 11.86 4.88
N LEU A 242 -16.46 12.77 4.30
CA LEU A 242 -17.71 12.49 3.58
C LEU A 242 -17.55 12.88 2.12
N LEU A 243 -17.59 11.89 1.24
CA LEU A 243 -17.66 12.07 -0.20
C LEU A 243 -19.11 11.98 -0.65
N VAL A 244 -19.58 12.96 -1.42
CA VAL A 244 -20.97 13.01 -1.91
C VAL A 244 -20.98 13.11 -3.44
N PRO A 245 -21.82 12.33 -4.14
CA PRO A 245 -22.03 12.52 -5.57
C PRO A 245 -22.37 13.97 -5.90
N ALA A 246 -21.79 14.50 -6.99
CA ALA A 246 -22.06 15.87 -7.42
C ALA A 246 -23.48 16.06 -8.02
N THR A 247 -24.21 14.97 -8.23
CA THR A 247 -25.59 14.98 -8.74
C THR A 247 -26.58 15.47 -7.69
N ALA A 248 -27.64 16.14 -8.13
CA ALA A 248 -28.72 16.59 -7.26
C ALA A 248 -29.55 15.41 -6.69
N GLY A 249 -30.22 15.65 -5.57
CA GLY A 249 -31.14 14.69 -4.94
C GLY A 249 -30.60 14.05 -3.67
N LEU A 250 -31.38 13.12 -3.11
CA LEU A 250 -31.02 12.33 -1.94
C LEU A 250 -30.22 11.11 -2.37
N HIS A 251 -29.03 10.94 -1.79
CA HIS A 251 -28.15 9.81 -2.09
C HIS A 251 -28.31 8.70 -1.06
N PRO A 252 -28.32 7.41 -1.46
CA PRO A 252 -27.98 6.35 -0.51
C PRO A 252 -26.58 6.60 0.05
N ALA A 253 -26.31 6.16 1.27
CA ALA A 253 -25.02 6.34 1.90
C ALA A 253 -24.39 5.01 2.31
N LEU A 254 -23.05 5.01 2.38
CA LEU A 254 -22.23 3.92 2.84
C LEU A 254 -21.25 4.45 3.88
N ILE A 255 -21.25 3.86 5.08
CA ILE A 255 -20.18 4.09 6.05
C ILE A 255 -19.10 3.04 5.81
N ASP A 256 -17.97 3.46 5.26
CA ASP A 256 -16.75 2.65 5.23
C ASP A 256 -16.11 2.71 6.61
N ILE A 257 -16.27 1.62 7.38
CA ILE A 257 -15.75 1.53 8.75
C ILE A 257 -14.21 1.43 8.76
N GLY A 258 -13.59 1.25 7.58
CA GLY A 258 -12.15 1.14 7.40
C GLY A 258 -11.64 -0.29 7.53
N GLN A 259 -10.34 -0.47 7.28
CA GLN A 259 -9.68 -1.76 7.44
C GLN A 259 -9.34 -2.00 8.92
N GLY A 260 -9.96 -3.05 9.49
CA GLY A 260 -9.65 -3.72 10.76
C GLY A 260 -9.10 -2.92 11.96
N TYR A 261 -7.93 -2.30 11.81
CA TYR A 261 -7.06 -1.77 12.87
C TYR A 261 -6.59 -0.31 12.74
N PHE A 262 -6.90 0.40 11.65
CA PHE A 262 -6.63 1.83 11.49
C PHE A 262 -7.88 2.69 11.16
N LEU A 263 -7.90 3.95 11.59
CA LEU A 263 -8.80 5.00 11.10
C LEU A 263 -7.97 5.96 10.27
N GLY A 264 -8.42 6.32 9.09
CA GLY A 264 -7.75 7.36 8.30
C GLY A 264 -8.30 7.51 6.90
N PRO A 265 -7.80 8.51 6.16
CA PRO A 265 -8.32 8.85 4.84
C PRO A 265 -7.97 7.82 3.74
N ASP A 266 -6.99 6.96 4.01
CA ASP A 266 -6.35 6.04 3.06
C ASP A 266 -7.08 4.71 2.95
N ASN A 267 -8.25 4.71 2.30
CA ASN A 267 -9.04 3.49 2.04
C ASN A 267 -9.04 3.07 0.56
N GLY A 268 -8.00 3.47 -0.17
CA GLY A 268 -7.78 3.05 -1.55
C GLY A 268 -8.90 3.50 -2.51
N PRO A 269 -9.07 2.78 -3.63
CA PRO A 269 -9.97 3.18 -4.72
C PRO A 269 -11.47 2.99 -4.43
N GLY A 270 -11.81 2.17 -3.42
CA GLY A 270 -13.21 1.77 -3.16
C GLY A 270 -14.14 2.95 -2.88
N GLN A 271 -13.70 3.90 -2.06
CA GLN A 271 -14.49 5.10 -1.73
C GLN A 271 -14.92 5.88 -2.98
N TYR A 272 -14.04 6.00 -3.99
CA TYR A 272 -14.34 6.73 -5.23
C TYR A 272 -15.22 5.91 -6.18
N PHE A 273 -15.00 4.59 -6.23
CA PHE A 273 -15.89 3.68 -6.96
C PHE A 273 -17.34 3.84 -6.49
N TYR A 274 -17.60 3.78 -5.18
CA TYR A 274 -18.96 3.87 -4.64
C TYR A 274 -19.59 5.26 -4.85
N VAL A 275 -18.81 6.34 -4.71
CA VAL A 275 -19.28 7.70 -5.03
C VAL A 275 -19.68 7.83 -6.48
N ARG A 276 -18.90 7.25 -7.40
CA ARG A 276 -19.24 7.18 -8.83
C ARG A 276 -20.49 6.35 -9.09
N GLN A 277 -20.79 5.35 -8.26
CA GLN A 277 -22.05 4.59 -8.32
C GLN A 277 -23.25 5.36 -7.72
N GLY A 278 -23.06 6.58 -7.23
CA GLY A 278 -24.13 7.41 -6.65
C GLY A 278 -24.36 7.21 -5.16
N LEU A 279 -23.43 6.58 -4.43
CA LEU A 279 -23.48 6.48 -2.98
C LEU A 279 -22.68 7.62 -2.35
N ALA A 280 -23.22 8.30 -1.35
CA ALA A 280 -22.39 9.08 -0.44
C ALA A 280 -21.53 8.12 0.40
N VAL A 281 -20.24 8.39 0.57
CA VAL A 281 -19.33 7.53 1.33
C VAL A 281 -18.77 8.31 2.50
N MET A 282 -19.04 7.84 3.71
CA MET A 282 -18.45 8.37 4.93
C MET A 282 -17.38 7.42 5.46
N THR A 283 -16.18 7.96 5.69
CA THR A 283 -15.06 7.21 6.24
C THR A 283 -14.58 7.90 7.52
N PRO A 284 -14.70 7.28 8.70
CA PRO A 284 -14.08 7.78 9.92
C PRO A 284 -12.55 7.86 9.78
N ILE A 285 -11.98 9.02 10.09
CA ILE A 285 -10.55 9.30 9.94
C ILE A 285 -9.82 9.50 11.27
N ARG A 286 -10.53 9.93 12.31
CA ARG A 286 -9.92 10.22 13.61
C ARG A 286 -10.95 10.13 14.74
N ARG A 287 -10.52 9.64 15.90
CA ARG A 287 -11.33 9.56 17.11
C ARG A 287 -10.62 10.25 18.28
N THR A 288 -11.22 11.26 18.88
CA THR A 288 -10.65 12.01 20.01
C THR A 288 -11.51 11.93 21.26
N ILE A 289 -10.87 11.86 22.44
CA ILE A 289 -11.50 11.99 23.76
C ILE A 289 -10.72 13.06 24.53
N GLY A 290 -11.42 14.05 25.09
CA GLY A 290 -10.75 15.15 25.82
C GLY A 290 -9.70 15.90 24.98
N GLY A 291 -9.90 15.97 23.65
CA GLY A 291 -8.98 16.60 22.72
C GLY A 291 -7.76 15.76 22.30
N SER A 292 -7.56 14.59 22.91
CA SER A 292 -6.46 13.67 22.56
C SER A 292 -6.94 12.55 21.65
N GLU A 293 -6.11 12.17 20.67
CA GLU A 293 -6.39 11.02 19.84
C GLU A 293 -6.46 9.75 20.68
N SER A 294 -7.47 8.93 20.41
CA SER A 294 -7.77 7.74 21.19
C SER A 294 -7.67 6.50 20.30
N ASN A 295 -6.98 5.49 20.81
CA ASN A 295 -6.83 4.24 20.09
C ASN A 295 -8.13 3.44 20.15
N TYR A 296 -8.83 3.35 19.01
CA TYR A 296 -10.09 2.63 18.89
C TYR A 296 -9.94 1.11 19.10
N LEU A 297 -8.72 0.55 18.99
CA LEU A 297 -8.45 -0.87 19.30
C LEU A 297 -8.61 -1.20 20.78
N LYS A 298 -8.76 -0.18 21.63
CA LYS A 298 -9.08 -0.36 23.05
C LYS A 298 -10.58 -0.55 23.30
N SER A 299 -11.43 -0.35 22.28
CA SER A 299 -12.88 -0.49 22.39
C SER A 299 -13.33 -1.92 22.11
N SER A 300 -14.40 -2.36 22.78
CA SER A 300 -15.04 -3.64 22.46
C SER A 300 -15.69 -3.61 21.08
N PHE A 301 -16.03 -4.77 20.53
CA PHE A 301 -16.75 -4.85 19.26
C PHE A 301 -18.14 -4.23 19.36
N GLU A 302 -18.82 -4.38 20.49
CA GLU A 302 -20.12 -3.76 20.77
C GLU A 302 -20.02 -2.23 20.84
N GLU A 303 -18.99 -1.69 21.51
CA GLU A 303 -18.75 -0.25 21.55
C GLU A 303 -18.50 0.32 20.15
N ARG A 304 -17.69 -0.37 19.34
CA ARG A 304 -17.44 0.01 17.95
C ARG A 304 -18.71 -0.05 17.10
N ALA A 305 -19.53 -1.09 17.27
CA ALA A 305 -20.79 -1.21 16.56
C ALA A 305 -21.75 -0.05 16.90
N ARG A 306 -21.84 0.34 18.18
CA ARG A 306 -22.65 1.50 18.61
C ARG A 306 -22.08 2.83 18.14
N GLU A 307 -20.75 2.99 18.09
CA GLU A 307 -20.11 4.19 17.54
C GLU A 307 -20.40 4.34 16.04
N VAL A 308 -20.41 3.25 15.28
CA VAL A 308 -20.82 3.24 13.86
C VAL A 308 -22.28 3.68 13.72
N LEU A 309 -23.18 3.23 14.60
CA LEU A 309 -24.58 3.66 14.61
C LEU A 309 -24.74 5.16 14.92
N ALA A 310 -23.87 5.76 15.73
CA ALA A 310 -23.87 7.22 15.90
C ALA A 310 -23.53 7.95 14.59
N GLY A 311 -22.67 7.36 13.75
CA GLY A 311 -22.41 7.83 12.39
C GLY A 311 -23.64 7.70 11.47
N VAL A 312 -24.41 6.61 11.60
CA VAL A 312 -25.70 6.44 10.89
C VAL A 312 -26.68 7.55 11.28
N GLU A 313 -26.82 7.85 12.57
CA GLU A 313 -27.69 8.94 13.04
C GLU A 313 -27.28 10.31 12.52
N MET A 314 -25.97 10.59 12.43
CA MET A 314 -25.50 11.85 11.83
C MET A 314 -25.88 11.94 10.35
N LEU A 315 -25.68 10.86 9.58
CA LEU A 315 -26.04 10.82 8.17
C LEU A 315 -27.55 10.97 7.94
N LYS A 316 -28.41 10.44 8.83
CA LYS A 316 -29.87 10.62 8.77
C LYS A 316 -30.30 12.09 8.84
N GLN A 317 -29.51 12.95 9.49
CA GLN A 317 -29.80 14.38 9.63
C GLN A 317 -29.37 15.21 8.41
N ARG A 318 -28.67 14.61 7.44
CA ARG A 318 -28.15 15.30 6.26
C ARG A 318 -29.23 15.45 5.19
N ARG A 319 -29.43 16.68 4.71
CA ARG A 319 -30.46 17.01 3.70
C ARG A 319 -30.24 16.38 2.32
N ASN A 320 -29.03 15.92 2.02
CA ASN A 320 -28.65 15.30 0.76
C ASN A 320 -28.46 13.78 0.86
N ILE A 321 -28.81 13.18 2.01
CA ILE A 321 -28.72 11.74 2.25
C ILE A 321 -30.13 11.18 2.42
N ASN A 322 -30.40 10.01 1.83
CA ASN A 322 -31.64 9.29 2.04
C ASN A 322 -31.54 8.51 3.36
N PRO A 323 -32.29 8.88 4.41
CA PRO A 323 -32.17 8.26 5.74
C PRO A 323 -32.62 6.80 5.76
N ARG A 324 -33.35 6.32 4.74
CA ARG A 324 -33.79 4.92 4.63
C ARG A 324 -32.83 4.03 3.83
N ARG A 325 -31.70 4.58 3.37
CA ARG A 325 -30.75 3.86 2.51
C ARG A 325 -29.31 4.12 2.95
N ILE A 326 -29.03 3.85 4.23
CA ILE A 326 -27.68 3.94 4.80
C ILE A 326 -27.19 2.52 5.05
N GLY A 327 -26.07 2.14 4.43
CA GLY A 327 -25.43 0.85 4.61
C GLY A 327 -24.05 0.96 5.24
N LEU A 328 -23.48 -0.19 5.56
CA LEU A 328 -22.14 -0.31 6.16
C LEU A 328 -21.22 -1.14 5.27
N TYR A 329 -20.00 -0.68 5.08
CA TYR A 329 -18.91 -1.45 4.48
C TYR A 329 -17.92 -1.86 5.58
N GLY A 330 -17.62 -3.16 5.64
CA GLY A 330 -16.62 -3.72 6.53
C GLY A 330 -15.61 -4.58 5.77
N ASP A 331 -14.34 -4.44 6.13
CA ASP A 331 -13.21 -5.18 5.56
C ASP A 331 -12.38 -5.80 6.70
N SER A 332 -12.10 -7.09 6.60
CA SER A 332 -11.39 -7.84 7.64
C SER A 332 -12.14 -7.75 8.98
N GLN A 333 -11.52 -7.31 10.08
CA GLN A 333 -12.17 -7.25 11.39
C GLN A 333 -13.42 -6.35 11.42
N THR A 334 -13.50 -5.28 10.62
CA THR A 334 -14.72 -4.44 10.56
C THR A 334 -15.88 -5.13 9.86
N ALA A 335 -15.62 -6.19 9.11
CA ALA A 335 -16.65 -7.07 8.56
C ALA A 335 -17.34 -7.95 9.63
N TRP A 336 -16.83 -7.95 10.87
CA TRP A 336 -17.53 -8.52 12.04
C TRP A 336 -18.33 -7.46 12.81
N ILE A 337 -17.86 -6.21 12.79
CA ILE A 337 -18.52 -5.06 13.43
C ILE A 337 -19.79 -4.66 12.65
N ALA A 338 -19.74 -4.63 11.32
CA ALA A 338 -20.86 -4.16 10.51
C ALA A 338 -22.14 -5.02 10.69
N PRO A 339 -22.07 -6.37 10.68
CA PRO A 339 -23.22 -7.21 11.00
C PRO A 339 -23.70 -7.00 12.44
N LEU A 340 -22.78 -6.90 13.41
CA LEU A 340 -23.14 -6.63 14.80
C LEU A 340 -23.93 -5.31 14.92
N ALA A 341 -23.47 -4.23 14.28
CA ALA A 341 -24.19 -2.95 14.25
C ALA A 341 -25.59 -3.09 13.64
N ALA A 342 -25.73 -3.86 12.55
CA ALA A 342 -27.02 -4.12 11.91
C ALA A 342 -27.99 -4.90 12.82
N THR A 343 -27.50 -5.76 13.72
CA THR A 343 -28.37 -6.41 14.72
C THR A 343 -28.84 -5.47 15.83
N LEU A 344 -28.12 -4.37 16.04
CA LEU A 344 -28.40 -3.40 17.11
C LEU A 344 -29.33 -2.25 16.64
N SER A 345 -29.54 -2.07 15.34
CA SER A 345 -30.45 -1.04 14.81
C SER A 345 -31.06 -1.43 13.46
N PRO A 346 -32.37 -1.25 13.27
CA PRO A 346 -33.03 -1.46 11.97
C PRO A 346 -32.70 -0.37 10.93
N ASP A 347 -32.01 0.70 11.33
CA ASP A 347 -31.65 1.81 10.42
C ASP A 347 -30.47 1.48 9.48
N VAL A 348 -29.84 0.32 9.66
CA VAL A 348 -28.84 -0.21 8.71
C VAL A 348 -29.57 -0.91 7.56
N GLY A 349 -29.66 -0.26 6.41
CA GLY A 349 -30.42 -0.74 5.25
C GLY A 349 -29.74 -1.82 4.43
N PHE A 350 -28.40 -1.92 4.45
CA PHE A 350 -27.64 -2.97 3.74
C PHE A 350 -26.19 -3.10 4.27
N LEU A 351 -25.54 -4.21 3.94
CA LEU A 351 -24.14 -4.50 4.29
C LEU A 351 -23.33 -4.86 3.05
N ILE A 352 -22.08 -4.38 2.99
CA ILE A 352 -21.05 -4.85 2.05
C ILE A 352 -19.87 -5.37 2.88
N LEU A 353 -19.62 -6.67 2.84
CA LEU A 353 -18.63 -7.33 3.69
C LEU A 353 -17.51 -7.93 2.84
N ARG A 354 -16.28 -7.48 3.05
CA ARG A 354 -15.07 -8.05 2.44
C ARG A 354 -14.33 -8.89 3.47
N VAL A 355 -14.03 -10.13 3.07
CA VAL A 355 -13.38 -11.15 3.92
C VAL A 355 -13.99 -11.28 5.34
N PRO A 356 -15.33 -11.36 5.49
CA PRO A 356 -15.95 -11.56 6.79
C PRO A 356 -15.64 -12.95 7.36
N SER A 357 -15.84 -13.11 8.67
CA SER A 357 -15.94 -14.44 9.28
C SER A 357 -17.41 -14.87 9.27
N ALA A 358 -17.70 -16.02 8.66
CA ALA A 358 -19.03 -16.63 8.70
C ALA A 358 -19.26 -17.48 9.98
N LEU A 359 -18.20 -17.70 10.76
CA LEU A 359 -18.19 -18.44 12.01
C LEU A 359 -17.78 -17.53 13.18
N PRO A 360 -17.98 -17.95 14.45
CA PRO A 360 -17.26 -17.36 15.56
C PRO A 360 -15.77 -17.25 15.22
N VAL A 361 -15.17 -16.08 15.46
CA VAL A 361 -13.77 -15.78 15.05
C VAL A 361 -12.78 -16.84 15.57
N THR A 362 -13.03 -17.37 16.78
CA THR A 362 -12.23 -18.44 17.37
C THR A 362 -12.22 -19.71 16.51
N GLU A 363 -13.36 -20.10 15.96
CA GLU A 363 -13.49 -21.28 15.08
C GLU A 363 -12.83 -21.03 13.72
N ASN A 364 -13.05 -19.85 13.13
CA ASN A 364 -12.42 -19.50 11.85
C ASN A 364 -10.89 -19.55 11.93
N ILE A 365 -10.30 -19.07 13.01
CA ILE A 365 -8.84 -19.11 13.22
C ILE A 365 -8.34 -20.55 13.41
N LEU A 366 -9.11 -21.42 14.08
CA LEU A 366 -8.73 -22.83 14.23
C LEU A 366 -8.74 -23.53 12.86
N TYR A 367 -9.77 -23.29 12.06
CA TYR A 367 -9.86 -23.80 10.69
C TYR A 367 -8.70 -23.33 9.81
N GLU A 368 -8.33 -22.05 9.90
CA GLU A 368 -7.19 -21.50 9.16
C GLU A 368 -5.87 -22.17 9.56
N ILE A 369 -5.61 -22.32 10.87
CA ILE A 369 -4.39 -22.96 11.37
C ILE A 369 -4.31 -24.41 10.89
N GLU A 370 -5.40 -25.16 11.03
CA GLU A 370 -5.46 -26.55 10.56
C GLU A 370 -5.20 -26.64 9.05
N SER A 371 -5.91 -25.84 8.26
CA SER A 371 -5.79 -25.84 6.79
C SER A 371 -4.37 -25.49 6.32
N ASN A 372 -3.74 -24.49 6.93
CA ASN A 372 -2.37 -24.10 6.62
C ASN A 372 -1.37 -25.20 6.97
N LEU A 373 -1.48 -25.80 8.17
CA LEU A 373 -0.59 -26.88 8.58
C LEU A 373 -0.77 -28.14 7.72
N ARG A 374 -2.00 -28.46 7.32
CA ARG A 374 -2.28 -29.56 6.38
C ARG A 374 -1.66 -29.29 5.01
N ARG A 375 -1.86 -28.10 4.45
CA ARG A 375 -1.24 -27.67 3.18
C ARG A 375 0.28 -27.80 3.22
N ASP A 376 0.89 -27.45 4.34
CA ASP A 376 2.34 -27.47 4.53
C ASP A 376 2.88 -28.85 4.97
N ASN A 377 2.04 -29.91 4.89
CA ASN A 377 2.35 -31.32 5.16
C ASN A 377 2.84 -31.61 6.60
N PHE A 378 2.29 -30.93 7.59
CA PHE A 378 2.53 -31.26 9.00
C PHE A 378 1.84 -32.56 9.41
N SER A 379 2.41 -33.25 10.40
CA SER A 379 1.80 -34.47 10.96
C SER A 379 0.50 -34.15 11.70
N GLU A 380 -0.46 -35.08 11.71
CA GLU A 380 -1.68 -34.95 12.52
C GLU A 380 -1.37 -34.64 13.99
N ALA A 381 -0.33 -35.28 14.54
CA ALA A 381 0.09 -35.06 15.91
C ALA A 381 0.55 -33.61 16.16
N ASP A 382 1.18 -32.95 15.18
CA ASP A 382 1.58 -31.54 15.28
C ASP A 382 0.39 -30.59 15.09
N ILE A 383 -0.54 -30.94 14.19
CA ILE A 383 -1.80 -30.21 13.98
C ILE A 383 -2.63 -30.20 15.27
N THR A 384 -2.95 -31.37 15.84
CA THR A 384 -3.70 -31.48 17.11
C THR A 384 -3.05 -30.66 18.22
N LYS A 385 -1.72 -30.72 18.29
CA LYS A 385 -0.91 -29.95 19.23
C LYS A 385 -1.02 -28.44 19.03
N ALA A 386 -1.05 -27.96 17.79
CA ALA A 386 -1.19 -26.54 17.46
C ALA A 386 -2.59 -26.04 17.81
N LEU A 387 -3.63 -26.81 17.44
CA LEU A 387 -5.03 -26.48 17.74
C LEU A 387 -5.29 -26.43 19.24
N ALA A 388 -4.82 -27.42 20.01
CA ALA A 388 -4.96 -27.44 21.46
C ALA A 388 -4.27 -26.24 22.13
N LEU A 389 -3.13 -25.78 21.60
CA LEU A 389 -2.47 -24.57 22.10
C LEU A 389 -3.30 -23.32 21.76
N ARG A 390 -3.82 -23.21 20.54
CA ARG A 390 -4.65 -22.07 20.15
C ARG A 390 -5.94 -21.99 20.97
N GLN A 391 -6.60 -23.12 21.19
CA GLN A 391 -7.79 -23.21 22.05
C GLN A 391 -7.51 -22.79 23.49
N LEU A 392 -6.36 -23.19 24.05
CA LEU A 392 -5.94 -22.75 25.39
C LEU A 392 -5.75 -21.23 25.43
N ILE A 393 -5.04 -20.67 24.43
CA ILE A 393 -4.84 -19.22 24.33
C ILE A 393 -6.19 -18.49 24.25
N HIS A 394 -7.10 -18.96 23.39
CA HIS A 394 -8.45 -18.39 23.28
C HIS A 394 -9.21 -18.44 24.60
N ARG A 395 -9.19 -19.59 25.29
CA ARG A 395 -9.84 -19.74 26.60
C ARG A 395 -9.25 -18.79 27.63
N THR A 396 -7.93 -18.80 27.80
CA THR A 396 -7.20 -17.92 28.73
C THR A 396 -7.55 -16.45 28.51
N ILE A 397 -7.60 -16.05 27.23
CA ILE A 397 -7.98 -14.71 26.83
C ILE A 397 -9.43 -14.44 27.27
N LEU A 398 -10.40 -15.21 26.77
CA LEU A 398 -11.83 -14.99 27.03
C LEU A 398 -12.25 -15.06 28.50
N THR A 399 -11.67 -15.98 29.28
CA THR A 399 -12.00 -16.15 30.71
C THR A 399 -11.13 -15.28 31.61
N ASN A 400 -10.05 -14.71 31.08
CA ASN A 400 -8.99 -14.05 31.85
C ASN A 400 -8.40 -14.95 32.97
N THR A 401 -8.34 -16.27 32.73
CA THR A 401 -7.77 -17.27 33.66
C THR A 401 -6.68 -18.11 32.97
N GLU A 402 -5.94 -18.95 33.69
CA GLU A 402 -4.93 -19.87 33.12
C GLU A 402 -3.71 -19.20 32.43
N TRP A 403 -3.43 -17.92 32.71
CA TRP A 403 -2.30 -17.17 32.13
C TRP A 403 -0.95 -17.85 32.32
N GLU A 404 -0.66 -18.40 33.51
CA GLU A 404 0.61 -19.09 33.77
C GLU A 404 0.73 -20.41 32.98
N THR A 405 -0.35 -21.18 32.88
CA THR A 405 -0.39 -22.41 32.05
C THR A 405 -0.17 -22.08 30.57
N SER A 406 -0.83 -21.05 30.06
CA SER A 406 -0.65 -20.54 28.69
C SER A 406 0.79 -20.08 28.44
N ARG A 407 1.36 -19.31 29.38
CA ARG A 407 2.74 -18.81 29.30
C ARG A 407 3.75 -19.95 29.26
N LEU A 408 3.63 -20.94 30.15
CA LEU A 408 4.54 -22.09 30.21
C LEU A 408 4.50 -22.92 28.93
N ARG A 409 3.31 -23.14 28.34
CA ARG A 409 3.20 -23.86 27.06
C ARG A 409 3.80 -23.09 25.89
N LEU A 410 3.66 -21.76 25.86
CA LEU A 410 4.29 -20.91 24.83
C LEU A 410 5.82 -20.95 24.92
N ILE A 411 6.38 -20.82 26.13
CA ILE A 411 7.83 -20.85 26.37
C ILE A 411 8.41 -22.24 26.04
N GLY A 412 7.76 -23.31 26.49
CA GLY A 412 8.23 -24.68 26.27
C GLY A 412 8.34 -25.07 24.79
N ARG A 413 7.53 -24.48 23.91
CA ARG A 413 7.63 -24.71 22.44
C ARG A 413 8.68 -23.86 21.74
N ARG A 414 8.87 -22.61 22.19
CA ARG A 414 9.92 -21.73 21.66
C ARG A 414 11.31 -22.33 21.85
N MET A 415 11.52 -23.04 22.96
CA MET A 415 12.80 -23.68 23.29
C MET A 415 13.09 -24.99 22.54
N LYS A 416 12.09 -25.75 22.10
CA LYS A 416 12.33 -27.04 21.42
C LYS A 416 12.57 -26.92 19.91
N ASN A 417 11.94 -25.95 19.24
CA ASN A 417 11.95 -25.90 17.77
C ASN A 417 12.02 -24.46 17.18
N GLY A 418 12.36 -23.44 17.97
CA GLY A 418 12.49 -22.07 17.45
C GLY A 418 11.18 -21.46 16.90
N PHE A 419 10.03 -21.86 17.45
CA PHE A 419 8.72 -21.39 17.00
C PHE A 419 8.27 -20.07 17.67
N LEU A 420 7.51 -19.29 16.90
CA LEU A 420 6.99 -17.95 17.15
C LEU A 420 7.96 -16.79 16.86
N MET A 421 7.87 -16.28 15.63
CA MET A 421 8.13 -14.87 15.34
C MET A 421 6.79 -14.24 14.95
N TYR A 422 6.39 -13.20 15.67
CA TYR A 422 5.32 -12.30 15.23
C TYR A 422 5.74 -11.66 13.90
N GLY A 423 4.88 -11.73 12.89
CA GLY A 423 5.03 -10.88 11.71
C GLY A 423 4.74 -9.42 12.07
N PRO A 424 5.30 -8.45 11.32
CA PRO A 424 5.06 -7.02 11.53
C PRO A 424 3.60 -6.59 11.30
N ASP A 425 2.76 -7.50 10.82
CA ASP A 425 1.34 -7.35 10.49
C ASP A 425 0.38 -7.86 11.59
N GLY A 426 0.90 -8.31 12.73
CA GLY A 426 0.07 -8.78 13.85
C GLY A 426 -0.57 -10.16 13.65
N PHE A 427 -0.37 -10.79 12.49
CA PHE A 427 -0.79 -12.17 12.23
C PHE A 427 0.27 -13.18 12.70
N LEU A 428 -0.20 -14.35 13.16
CA LEU A 428 0.66 -15.48 13.50
C LEU A 428 1.14 -16.16 12.21
N HIS A 429 2.23 -15.66 11.63
CA HIS A 429 2.92 -16.36 10.55
C HIS A 429 3.77 -17.50 11.11
N LEU A 430 3.32 -18.74 10.92
CA LEU A 430 4.15 -19.91 11.13
C LEU A 430 5.12 -20.08 9.95
N ARG A 431 6.28 -19.42 9.97
CA ARG A 431 7.40 -19.80 9.08
C ARG A 431 8.16 -20.98 9.68
N PHE A 432 8.08 -22.14 9.04
CA PHE A 432 8.91 -23.29 9.37
C PHE A 432 10.19 -23.29 8.54
N ARG A 433 11.34 -23.36 9.22
CA ARG A 433 12.64 -23.61 8.57
C ARG A 433 12.72 -25.12 8.33
N GLN A 434 12.68 -25.59 7.09
CA GLN A 434 13.16 -26.93 6.77
C GLN A 434 14.69 -26.93 6.88
N THR A 435 15.21 -27.13 8.09
CA THR A 435 16.60 -27.56 8.26
C THR A 435 16.60 -29.06 8.44
N ARG A 436 17.10 -29.79 7.43
CA ARG A 436 17.56 -31.17 7.59
C ARG A 436 18.59 -31.17 8.71
N LEU A 437 18.21 -31.67 9.88
CA LEU A 437 19.13 -31.87 11.01
C LEU A 437 20.12 -32.98 10.61
N ARG A 438 21.41 -32.63 10.50
CA ARG A 438 22.49 -33.62 10.58
C ARG A 438 22.80 -33.85 12.07
N PRO A 439 22.93 -35.10 12.52
CA PRO A 439 23.21 -35.40 13.92
C PRO A 439 24.71 -35.26 14.15
N LYS A 440 25.12 -34.14 14.75
CA LYS A 440 26.32 -33.99 15.59
C LYS A 440 26.41 -32.51 15.97
N ASP A 441 26.30 -32.29 17.28
CA ASP A 441 26.92 -31.22 18.08
C ASP A 441 26.01 -30.93 19.28
N CYS A 442 26.05 -31.88 20.22
CA CYS A 442 25.74 -31.60 21.62
C CYS A 442 26.81 -30.67 22.19
N ALA A 443 26.37 -29.81 23.12
CA ALA A 443 27.13 -28.85 23.92
C ALA A 443 27.37 -27.49 23.27
N ILE A 444 26.68 -26.46 23.77
CA ILE A 444 27.25 -25.14 24.03
C ILE A 444 26.57 -24.54 25.28
N ARG A 445 27.43 -23.99 26.14
CA ARG A 445 27.19 -23.36 27.44
C ARG A 445 26.21 -22.18 27.37
N LEU A 446 25.43 -22.02 28.45
CA LEU A 446 24.72 -20.80 28.81
C LEU A 446 25.71 -19.66 29.13
N PRO A 447 25.39 -18.43 28.70
CA PRO A 447 25.53 -17.28 29.58
C PRO A 447 24.22 -16.51 29.72
N THR A 448 23.82 -16.36 30.98
CA THR A 448 23.10 -15.24 31.60
C THR A 448 22.55 -14.16 30.66
N ILE A 449 21.23 -14.16 30.46
CA ILE A 449 20.47 -12.96 30.10
C ILE A 449 19.48 -12.67 31.23
N ARG A 450 19.78 -11.63 32.02
CA ARG A 450 18.80 -10.97 32.89
C ARG A 450 17.82 -10.20 32.00
N PHE A 451 16.54 -10.54 32.05
CA PHE A 451 15.49 -9.61 31.63
C PHE A 451 14.80 -9.03 32.86
N LEU A 452 14.93 -7.71 33.03
CA LEU A 452 14.05 -6.90 33.86
C LEU A 452 12.61 -7.10 33.35
N PHE A 453 11.77 -7.77 34.14
CA PHE A 453 10.34 -7.59 34.05
C PHE A 453 10.00 -6.25 34.71
N CYS A 454 9.94 -5.18 33.92
CA CYS A 454 9.32 -3.95 34.38
C CYS A 454 7.81 -4.20 34.50
N ARG A 455 7.31 -4.27 35.74
CA ARG A 455 5.89 -4.18 36.09
C ARG A 455 5.34 -2.85 35.59
N ARG A 456 4.84 -2.83 34.35
CA ARG A 456 3.84 -1.90 33.75
C ARG A 456 4.04 -1.94 32.23
N SER A 457 3.38 -2.89 31.57
CA SER A 457 3.18 -2.85 30.13
C SER A 457 1.67 -2.77 29.87
N PRO A 458 1.18 -1.73 29.17
CA PRO A 458 -0.25 -1.55 28.91
C PRO A 458 -0.76 -2.34 27.68
N TYR A 459 0.08 -3.19 27.08
CA TYR A 459 -0.32 -3.99 25.93
C TYR A 459 -1.11 -5.23 26.39
N ARG A 460 -2.42 -5.07 26.54
CA ARG A 460 -3.36 -6.19 26.56
C ARG A 460 -3.42 -6.78 25.15
N PHE A 461 -2.97 -8.02 25.02
CA PHE A 461 -3.09 -8.85 23.81
C PHE A 461 -4.56 -9.20 23.56
N TRP A 462 -5.15 -8.80 22.43
CA TRP A 462 -6.48 -9.29 22.02
C TRP A 462 -6.64 -9.44 20.51
N LEU A 463 -7.18 -10.64 20.19
CA LEU A 463 -7.88 -11.18 19.00
C LEU A 463 -7.34 -10.93 17.60
#